data_AF-A0A2S1TYX9-F1
#
_entry.id   AF-A0A2S1TYX9-F1
#
_cell.length_a   1.000
_cell.length_b   1.000
_cell.length_c   1.000
_cell.angle_alpha   90.00
_cell.angle_beta   90.00
_cell.angle_gamma   90.00
#
_symmetry.space_group_name_H-M   'P 1'
#
loop_
_entity.id
_entity.type
_entity.pdbx_description
1 polymer ?
#
loop_
_entity_poly.entity_id
_entity_poly.type
_entity_poly.pdbx_seq_one_letter_code
_entity_poly.pdbx_strand_id
1 'polypeptide(L)'
;DDPKFELGELNGAQLTSAAFSHVLGINGVAIKFIIMVCLAFFAFTTILGWDYYSEKCLEYITNGRMKLVFIYRLIYIVAIAIGPYFTVNAVFTIADITNGLMAIPNCISLIVLCRVVAQEVKNLFCFN
;
A
#
# COMPACT_ATOMS: atom_id res chain seq x y z
N ASP A 1 -18.50 -20.74 30.24
CA ASP A 1 -17.06 -20.79 29.94
C ASP A 1 -16.81 -20.25 28.55
N ASP A 2 -16.72 -18.92 28.43
CA ASP A 2 -16.30 -18.28 27.20
C ASP A 2 -14.86 -18.70 26.88
N PRO A 3 -14.56 -19.20 25.67
CA PRO A 3 -13.19 -19.41 25.27
C PRO A 3 -12.54 -18.03 25.23
N LYS A 4 -11.70 -17.74 26.23
CA LYS A 4 -10.81 -16.58 26.23
C LYS A 4 -9.94 -16.69 24.98
N PHE A 5 -10.36 -16.04 23.90
CA PHE A 5 -9.47 -15.78 22.78
C PHE A 5 -8.23 -15.13 23.38
N GLU A 6 -7.06 -15.75 23.23
CA GLU A 6 -5.77 -15.14 23.52
C GLU A 6 -5.51 -14.03 22.47
N LEU A 7 -6.32 -12.96 22.52
CA LEU A 7 -6.25 -11.80 21.64
C LEU A 7 -4.94 -11.03 21.80
N GLY A 8 -4.11 -11.39 22.79
CA GLY A 8 -2.81 -10.77 23.06
C GLY A 8 -1.64 -11.32 22.23
N GLU A 9 -1.76 -12.49 21.60
CA GLU A 9 -0.60 -13.12 20.91
C GLU A 9 -0.71 -13.19 19.38
N LEU A 10 -1.92 -13.01 18.80
CA LEU A 10 -2.10 -13.06 17.35
C LEU A 10 -1.90 -11.68 16.72
N ASN A 11 -0.92 -11.55 15.82
CA ASN A 11 -0.61 -10.29 15.14
C ASN A 11 -1.02 -10.27 13.65
N GLY A 12 -1.50 -9.12 13.18
CA GLY A 12 -1.71 -8.80 11.77
C GLY A 12 -2.60 -9.82 11.03
N ALA A 13 -2.03 -10.47 10.00
CA ALA A 13 -2.73 -11.43 9.15
C ALA A 13 -3.23 -12.67 9.89
N GLN A 14 -2.58 -13.07 10.99
CA GLN A 14 -3.00 -14.22 11.79
C GLN A 14 -4.27 -13.93 12.58
N LEU A 15 -4.39 -12.71 13.11
CA LEU A 15 -5.58 -12.26 13.84
C LEU A 15 -6.81 -12.20 12.92
N THR A 16 -6.66 -11.61 11.72
CA THR A 16 -7.74 -11.59 10.73
C THR A 16 -8.13 -13.00 10.32
N SER A 17 -7.17 -13.88 10.07
CA SER A 17 -7.46 -15.28 9.74
C SER A 17 -8.23 -16.02 10.84
N ALA A 18 -7.86 -15.82 12.11
CA ALA A 18 -8.56 -16.38 13.26
C ALA A 18 -10.00 -15.84 13.38
N ALA A 19 -10.19 -14.53 13.21
CA ALA A 19 -11.51 -13.90 13.25
C ALA A 19 -12.43 -14.42 12.13
N PHE A 20 -11.94 -14.51 10.89
CA PHE A 20 -12.71 -15.07 9.78
C PHE A 20 -13.05 -16.55 9.97
N SER A 21 -12.12 -17.34 10.53
CA SER A 21 -12.36 -18.75 10.85
C SER A 21 -13.46 -18.90 11.90
N HIS A 22 -13.51 -18.00 12.88
CA HIS A 22 -14.54 -18.01 13.93
C HIS A 22 -15.92 -17.61 13.41
N VAL A 23 -16.01 -16.57 12.57
CA VAL A 23 -17.30 -16.03 12.10
C VAL A 23 -17.96 -16.92 11.04
N LEU A 24 -17.17 -17.49 10.12
CA LEU A 24 -17.73 -18.21 8.96
C LEU A 24 -18.09 -19.66 9.26
N GLY A 25 -17.59 -20.26 10.35
CA GLY A 25 -17.98 -21.62 10.79
C GLY A 25 -17.60 -22.77 9.84
N ILE A 26 -16.87 -22.50 8.76
CA ILE A 26 -16.37 -23.50 7.80
C ILE A 26 -15.07 -24.11 8.37
N ASN A 27 -14.73 -25.34 7.96
CA ASN A 27 -13.43 -25.97 8.19
C ASN A 27 -12.29 -24.94 8.10
N GLY A 28 -11.67 -24.61 9.24
CA GLY A 28 -10.73 -23.49 9.35
C GLY A 28 -9.53 -23.55 8.40
N VAL A 29 -9.21 -24.73 7.86
CA VAL A 29 -8.18 -24.94 6.83
C VAL A 29 -8.57 -24.32 5.49
N ALA A 30 -9.83 -24.45 5.06
CA ALA A 30 -10.31 -23.93 3.78
C ALA A 30 -10.33 -22.39 3.77
N ILE A 31 -10.78 -21.78 4.86
CA ILE A 31 -10.80 -20.31 5.03
C ILE A 31 -9.38 -19.75 5.03
N LYS A 32 -8.45 -20.38 5.76
CA LYS A 32 -7.03 -19.99 5.77
C LYS A 32 -6.44 -19.98 4.37
N PHE A 33 -6.71 -21.02 3.58
CA PHE A 33 -6.23 -21.10 2.19
C PHE A 33 -6.79 -19.96 1.32
N ILE A 34 -8.09 -19.70 1.40
CA ILE A 34 -8.73 -18.60 0.66
C ILE A 34 -8.10 -17.25 1.04
N ILE A 35 -7.93 -16.97 2.33
CA ILE A 35 -7.34 -15.72 2.82
C ILE A 35 -5.89 -15.58 2.35
N MET A 36 -5.10 -16.65 2.37
CA MET A 36 -3.73 -16.64 1.86
C MET A 36 -3.68 -16.29 0.36
N VAL A 37 -4.56 -16.89 -0.44
CA VAL A 37 -4.66 -16.60 -1.88
C VAL A 37 -5.07 -15.14 -2.10
N CYS A 38 -6.11 -14.66 -1.40
CA CYS A 38 -6.55 -13.27 -1.48
C CYS A 38 -5.43 -12.29 -1.09
N LEU A 39 -4.70 -12.58 0.00
CA LEU A 39 -3.60 -11.75 0.47
C LEU A 39 -2.43 -11.74 -0.53
N ALA A 40 -2.12 -12.87 -1.15
CA ALA A 40 -1.09 -12.95 -2.18
C ALA A 40 -1.45 -12.07 -3.40
N PHE A 41 -2.69 -12.15 -3.89
CA PHE A 41 -3.14 -11.29 -4.99
C PHE A 41 -3.16 -9.81 -4.61
N PHE A 42 -3.65 -9.48 -3.41
CA PHE A 42 -3.66 -8.11 -2.91
C PHE A 42 -2.26 -7.53 -2.77
N ALA A 43 -1.32 -8.29 -2.21
CA ALA A 43 0.07 -7.88 -2.08
C ALA A 43 0.71 -7.69 -3.47
N PHE A 44 0.47 -8.62 -4.39
CA PHE A 44 0.99 -8.54 -5.75
C PHE A 44 0.52 -7.28 -6.50
N THR A 45 -0.80 -7.00 -6.49
CA THR A 45 -1.33 -5.81 -7.16
C THR A 45 -0.85 -4.52 -6.50
N THR A 46 -0.69 -4.52 -5.18
CA THR A 46 -0.12 -3.38 -4.44
C THR A 46 1.32 -3.12 -4.85
N ILE A 47 2.17 -4.16 -4.88
CA ILE A 47 3.57 -4.06 -5.30
C ILE A 47 3.69 -3.49 -6.72
N LEU A 48 2.86 -3.94 -7.66
CA LEU A 48 2.84 -3.41 -9.02
C LEU A 48 2.40 -1.95 -9.08
N GLY A 49 1.40 -1.58 -8.29
CA GLY A 49 0.94 -0.19 -8.17
C GLY A 49 2.09 0.72 -7.72
N TRP A 50 2.78 0.35 -6.64
CA TRP A 50 3.90 1.12 -6.10
C TRP A 50 5.10 1.21 -7.05
N ASP A 51 5.39 0.17 -7.83
CA ASP A 51 6.41 0.23 -8.89
C ASP A 51 6.07 1.31 -9.91
N TYR A 52 4.82 1.29 -10.42
CA TYR A 52 4.35 2.24 -11.41
C TYR A 52 4.37 3.69 -10.90
N TYR A 53 3.88 3.94 -9.68
CA TYR A 53 3.92 5.30 -9.09
C TYR A 53 5.35 5.82 -9.00
N SER A 54 6.28 4.98 -8.56
CA SER A 54 7.68 5.35 -8.40
C SER A 54 8.37 5.58 -9.75
N GLU A 55 8.07 4.74 -10.75
CA GLU A 55 8.53 4.91 -12.13
C GLU A 55 8.07 6.25 -12.71
N LYS A 56 6.81 6.64 -12.51
CA LYS A 56 6.30 7.94 -12.97
C LYS A 56 6.94 9.12 -12.26
N CYS A 57 7.17 9.02 -10.95
CA CYS A 57 7.90 10.05 -10.20
C CYS A 57 9.35 10.20 -10.73
N LEU A 58 10.02 9.08 -10.99
CA LEU A 58 11.38 9.08 -11.54
C LEU A 58 11.42 9.61 -12.98
N GLU A 59 10.45 9.25 -13.82
CA GLU A 59 10.31 9.75 -15.19
C GLU A 59 10.17 11.28 -15.20
N TYR A 60 9.37 11.83 -14.30
CA TYR A 60 9.19 13.28 -14.11
C TYR A 60 10.51 13.97 -13.72
N ILE A 61 11.22 13.45 -12.70
CA ILE A 61 12.49 14.03 -12.23
C ILE A 61 13.59 13.93 -13.28
N THR A 62 13.62 12.85 -14.04
CA THR A 62 14.69 12.56 -15.00
C THR A 62 14.41 13.10 -16.40
N ASN A 63 13.30 13.81 -16.61
CA ASN A 63 12.84 14.30 -17.90
C ASN A 63 12.75 13.18 -18.97
N GLY A 64 12.18 12.03 -18.61
CA GLY A 64 11.91 10.94 -19.57
C GLY A 64 13.11 10.05 -19.92
N ARG A 65 14.15 9.98 -19.08
CA ARG A 65 15.31 9.12 -19.34
C ARG A 65 15.00 7.64 -19.06
N MET A 66 14.56 6.92 -20.09
CA MET A 66 14.18 5.50 -20.03
C MET A 66 15.26 4.56 -19.48
N LYS A 67 16.56 4.90 -19.60
CA LYS A 67 17.65 4.10 -19.02
C LYS A 67 17.60 4.07 -17.48
N LEU A 68 17.26 5.19 -16.84
CA LEU A 68 17.17 5.28 -15.38
C LEU A 68 15.95 4.54 -14.85
N VAL A 69 14.84 4.60 -15.60
CA VAL A 69 13.63 3.82 -15.33
C VAL A 69 13.92 2.31 -15.32
N PHE A 70 14.66 1.82 -16.32
CA PHE A 70 15.03 0.40 -16.36
C PHE A 70 15.91 -0.03 -15.18
N ILE A 71 16.90 0.78 -14.81
CA ILE A 71 17.75 0.53 -13.64
C ILE A 71 16.91 0.51 -12.36
N TYR A 72 15.98 1.46 -12.21
CA TYR A 72 15.07 1.51 -11.08
C TYR A 72 14.23 0.23 -10.97
N ARG A 73 13.64 -0.25 -12.07
CA ARG A 73 12.86 -1.50 -12.09
C ARG A 73 13.69 -2.69 -11.61
N LEU A 74 14.96 -2.77 -12.01
CA LEU A 74 15.85 -3.83 -11.55
C LEU A 74 16.11 -3.75 -10.04
N ILE A 75 16.36 -2.53 -9.52
CA ILE A 75 16.54 -2.29 -8.08
C ILE A 75 15.26 -2.66 -7.31
N TYR A 76 14.08 -2.30 -7.84
CA TYR A 76 12.80 -2.59 -7.20
C TYR A 76 12.55 -4.10 -7.07
N ILE A 77 12.84 -4.88 -8.12
CA ILE A 77 12.74 -6.35 -8.07
C ILE A 77 13.68 -6.93 -7.00
N VAL A 78 14.91 -6.44 -6.92
CA VAL A 78 15.85 -6.87 -5.87
C VAL A 78 15.34 -6.48 -4.48
N ALA A 79 14.77 -5.29 -4.32
CA ALA A 79 14.18 -4.83 -3.06
C ALA A 79 13.01 -5.72 -2.60
N ILE A 80 12.14 -6.16 -3.52
CA ILE A 80 11.07 -7.13 -3.21
C ILE A 80 11.66 -8.47 -2.78
N ALA A 81 12.70 -8.95 -3.46
CA ALA A 81 13.34 -10.22 -3.14
C ALA A 81 13.97 -10.23 -1.73
N ILE A 82 14.51 -9.09 -1.28
CA ILE A 82 15.05 -8.95 0.08
C ILE A 82 13.99 -8.58 1.13
N GLY A 83 12.81 -8.13 0.71
CA GLY A 83 11.71 -7.68 1.57
C GLY A 83 11.34 -8.66 2.70
N PRO A 84 11.19 -9.97 2.43
CA PRO A 84 10.84 -10.96 3.46
C PRO A 84 11.87 -11.14 4.59
N TYR A 85 13.11 -10.66 4.41
CA TYR A 85 14.16 -10.76 5.42
C TYR A 85 14.13 -9.59 6.43
N PHE A 86 13.33 -8.56 6.18
CA PHE A 86 13.16 -7.45 7.12
C PHE A 86 12.10 -7.74 8.18
N THR A 87 12.27 -7.18 9.37
CA THR A 87 11.23 -7.25 10.41
C THR A 87 10.02 -6.39 10.03
N VAL A 88 8.83 -6.89 10.35
CA VAL A 88 7.56 -6.22 10.07
C VAL A 88 7.54 -4.78 10.63
N ASN A 89 8.00 -4.60 11.87
CA ASN A 89 8.07 -3.27 12.50
C ASN A 89 9.02 -2.31 11.78
N ALA A 90 10.19 -2.80 11.31
CA ALA A 90 11.12 -1.95 10.56
C ALA A 90 10.52 -1.50 9.23
N VAL A 91 9.84 -2.39 8.50
CA VAL A 91 9.19 -2.06 7.22
C VAL A 91 8.09 -1.03 7.42
N PHE A 92 7.22 -1.20 8.41
CA PHE A 92 6.18 -0.21 8.71
C PHE A 92 6.76 1.13 9.16
N THR A 93 7.79 1.14 10.00
CA THR A 93 8.45 2.39 10.43
C THR A 93 9.04 3.17 9.25
N ILE A 94 9.73 2.48 8.34
CA ILE A 94 10.29 3.11 7.15
C ILE A 94 9.17 3.64 6.24
N ALA A 95 8.11 2.85 6.03
CA ALA A 95 6.95 3.24 5.22
C ALA A 95 6.24 4.48 5.78
N ASP A 96 6.06 4.57 7.10
CA ASP A 96 5.40 5.72 7.73
C ASP A 96 6.23 7.00 7.57
N ILE A 97 7.56 6.90 7.71
CA ILE A 97 8.47 8.04 7.51
C ILE A 97 8.44 8.51 6.06
N THR A 98 8.55 7.59 5.09
CA THR A 98 8.57 7.95 3.66
C THR A 98 7.21 8.47 3.18
N ASN A 99 6.11 7.87 3.62
CA ASN A 99 4.76 8.35 3.33
C ASN A 99 4.50 9.72 3.95
N GLY A 100 4.97 9.95 5.18
CA GLY A 100 4.91 11.26 5.82
C GLY A 100 5.67 12.32 5.03
N LEU A 101 6.90 12.01 4.60
CA LEU A 101 7.72 12.92 3.79
C LEU A 101 7.08 13.25 2.44
N MET A 102 6.40 12.28 1.81
CA MET A 102 5.65 12.50 0.57
C MET A 102 4.35 13.29 0.80
N ALA A 103 3.65 13.05 1.91
CA ALA A 103 2.39 13.69 2.23
C ALA A 103 2.56 15.19 2.55
N ILE A 104 3.62 15.58 3.25
CA ILE A 104 3.88 16.98 3.64
C ILE A 104 3.79 17.95 2.44
N PRO A 105 4.61 17.81 1.37
CA PRO A 105 4.57 18.74 0.24
C PRO A 105 3.24 18.66 -0.52
N ASN A 106 2.63 17.47 -0.64
CA ASN A 106 1.34 17.30 -1.30
C ASN A 106 0.22 18.05 -0.55
N CYS A 107 0.11 17.84 0.77
CA CYS A 107 -0.88 18.53 1.60
C CYS A 107 -0.70 20.06 1.56
N ILE A 108 0.52 20.57 1.61
CA ILE A 108 0.78 22.02 1.49
C ILE A 108 0.29 22.54 0.12
N SER A 109 0.60 21.81 -0.95
CA SER A 109 0.21 22.19 -2.31
C SER A 109 -1.31 22.19 -2.47
N LEU A 110 -2.00 21.18 -1.93
CA LEU A 110 -3.47 21.10 -1.94
C LEU A 110 -4.11 22.28 -1.19
N ILE A 111 -3.58 22.67 -0.03
CA ILE A 111 -4.13 23.81 0.74
C ILE A 111 -4.00 25.11 -0.07
N VAL A 112 -2.85 25.32 -0.72
CA VAL A 112 -2.62 26.51 -1.56
C VAL A 112 -3.53 26.48 -2.81
N LEU A 113 -3.68 25.32 -3.44
CA LEU A 113 -4.41 25.15 -4.70
C LEU A 113 -5.93 24.98 -4.51
N CYS A 114 -6.41 24.77 -3.29
CA CYS A 114 -7.83 24.55 -2.98
C CYS A 114 -8.75 25.62 -3.59
N ARG A 115 -8.31 26.89 -3.63
CA ARG A 115 -9.08 28.00 -4.23
C ARG A 115 -9.16 27.89 -5.76
N VAL A 116 -8.07 27.48 -6.40
CA VAL A 116 -8.01 27.28 -7.86
C VAL A 116 -8.88 26.09 -8.26
N VAL A 117 -8.78 24.98 -7.55
CA VAL A 117 -9.61 23.79 -7.80
C VAL A 117 -11.10 24.11 -7.61
N ALA A 118 -11.47 24.84 -6.55
CA ALA A 118 -12.86 25.24 -6.33
C ALA A 118 -13.41 26.11 -7.48
N GLN A 119 -12.59 27.00 -8.04
CA GLN A 119 -12.97 27.81 -9.18
C GLN A 119 -13.14 26.98 -10.46
N GLU A 120 -12.19 26.06 -10.73
CA GLU A 120 -12.27 25.18 -11.90
C GLU A 120 -13.47 24.24 -11.83
N VAL A 121 -13.75 23.67 -10.66
CA VAL A 121 -14.96 22.86 -10.42
C VAL A 121 -16.21 23.67 -10.75
N LYS A 122 -16.30 24.91 -10.27
CA LYS A 122 -17.46 25.78 -10.56
C LYS A 122 -17.58 26.09 -12.06
N ASN A 123 -16.48 26.36 -12.74
CA ASN A 123 -16.48 26.58 -14.19
C ASN A 123 -16.98 25.36 -14.95
N LEU A 124 -16.55 24.16 -14.53
CA LEU A 124 -16.94 22.89 -15.16
C LEU A 124 -18.45 22.59 -14.99
N PHE A 125 -19.03 22.93 -13.84
CA PHE A 125 -20.45 22.72 -13.54
C PHE A 125 -21.38 23.87 -13.95
N CYS A 126 -20.88 25.10 -14.13
CA CYS A 126 -21.68 26.23 -14.63
C CYS A 126 -21.73 26.34 -16.17
N PHE A 127 -20.89 25.60 -16.89
CA PHE A 127 -20.93 25.54 -18.37
C PHE A 127 -21.94 24.52 -18.94
N ASN A 128 -22.78 23.92 -18.08
CA ASN A 128 -23.91 23.05 -18.43
C ASN A 128 -25.21 23.65 -17.87
#